data_AF-A0A7J3PLN7-F1
#
_entry.id   AF-A0A7J3PLN7-F1
#
_cell.length_a   1.000
_cell.length_b   1.000
_cell.length_c   1.000
_cell.angle_alpha   90.00
_cell.angle_beta   90.00
_cell.angle_gamma   90.00
#
_symmetry.space_group_name_H-M   'P 1'
#
loop_
_entity.id
_entity.type
_entity.pdbx_description
1 polymer ?
#
loop_
_entity_poly.entity_id
_entity_poly.type
_entity_poly.pdbx_seq_one_letter_code
_entity_poly.pdbx_strand_id
1 'polypeptide(L)' 'MRLLALFSGGKDSTLAVEKALETGHEVACLLTIKPKRLDSWMFHTVCLSITPLQAEAMRIPHLF' A
#
# COMPACT_ATOMS: atom_id res chain seq x y z
N MET A 1 1.78 -17.31 1.64
CA MET A 1 2.85 -16.69 2.47
C MET A 1 2.24 -15.56 3.29
N ARG A 2 2.94 -15.08 4.32
CA ARG A 2 2.55 -13.88 5.07
C ARG A 2 3.39 -12.69 4.59
N LEU A 3 2.73 -11.66 4.05
CA LEU A 3 3.35 -10.61 3.26
C LEU A 3 3.14 -9.22 3.89
N LEU A 4 4.12 -8.35 3.65
CA LEU A 4 4.00 -6.90 3.82
C LEU A 4 3.90 -6.28 2.42
N ALA A 5 2.85 -5.52 2.14
CA ALA A 5 2.64 -4.93 0.81
C ALA A 5 3.10 -3.48 0.79
N LEU A 6 3.99 -3.13 -0.15
CA LEU A 6 4.29 -1.72 -0.44
C LEU A 6 3.05 -1.07 -1.07
N PHE A 7 2.49 -0.08 -0.39
CA PHE A 7 1.19 0.48 -0.70
C PHE A 7 1.27 2.00 -0.82
N SER A 8 1.09 2.52 -2.04
CA SER A 8 1.08 3.96 -2.33
C SER A 8 -0.33 4.54 -2.45
N GLY A 9 -1.36 3.70 -2.42
CA GLY A 9 -2.75 4.08 -2.66
C GLY A 9 -3.13 4.19 -4.14
N GLY A 10 -2.16 4.05 -5.04
CA GLY A 10 -2.39 4.02 -6.48
C GLY A 10 -2.89 2.66 -6.96
N LYS A 11 -3.49 2.66 -8.15
CA LYS A 11 -4.12 1.49 -8.79
C LYS A 11 -3.22 0.24 -8.80
N ASP A 12 -1.93 0.42 -9.07
CA ASP A 12 -1.00 -0.71 -9.24
C ASP A 12 -0.70 -1.38 -7.89
N SER A 13 -0.53 -0.59 -6.82
CA SER A 13 -0.34 -1.13 -5.48
C SER A 13 -1.61 -1.78 -4.93
N THR A 14 -2.79 -1.26 -5.26
CA THR A 14 -4.07 -1.87 -4.90
C THR A 14 -4.28 -3.20 -5.63
N LEU A 15 -4.02 -3.23 -6.93
CA LEU A 15 -4.08 -4.47 -7.73
C LEU A 15 -3.06 -5.51 -7.26
N ALA A 16 -1.87 -5.10 -6.82
CA ALA A 16 -0.88 -6.02 -6.26
C ALA A 16 -1.38 -6.69 -4.96
N VAL A 17 -2.07 -5.93 -4.09
CA VAL A 17 -2.70 -6.48 -2.88
C VAL A 17 -3.83 -7.44 -3.25
N GLU A 18 -4.70 -7.06 -4.18
CA GLU A 18 -5.79 -7.92 -4.67
C GLU A 18 -5.25 -9.26 -5.18
N LYS A 19 -4.26 -9.22 -6.08
CA LYS A 19 -3.63 -10.44 -6.62
C LYS A 19 -3.01 -11.32 -5.54
N ALA A 20 -2.34 -10.71 -4.55
CA ALA A 20 -1.75 -11.48 -3.45
C ALA A 20 -2.82 -12.21 -2.63
N LEU A 21 -3.96 -11.56 -2.38
CA LEU A 21 -5.10 -12.17 -1.69
C LEU A 21 -5.73 -13.29 -2.52
N GLU A 22 -5.95 -13.06 -3.82
CA GLU A 22 -6.50 -14.07 -4.76
C GLU A 22 -5.63 -15.33 -4.86
N THR A 23 -4.31 -15.19 -4.77
CA THR A 23 -3.38 -16.34 -4.74
C THR A 23 -3.23 -16.99 -3.36
N GLY A 24 -4.11 -16.67 -2.41
CA GLY A 24 -4.15 -17.27 -1.08
C GLY A 24 -3.00 -16.83 -0.16
N HIS A 25 -2.41 -15.66 -0.40
CA HIS A 25 -1.46 -15.07 0.54
C HIS A 25 -2.18 -14.20 1.59
N GLU A 26 -1.60 -14.16 2.79
CA GLU A 26 -2.02 -13.23 3.84
C GLU A 26 -1.26 -11.92 3.63
N VAL A 27 -1.97 -10.83 3.34
CA VAL A 27 -1.41 -9.48 3.38
C VAL A 27 -1.59 -8.94 4.79
N ALA A 28 -0.54 -9.08 5.61
CA ALA A 28 -0.61 -8.81 7.04
C ALA A 28 -0.60 -7.31 7.37
N CYS A 29 -0.05 -6.48 6.47
CA CYS A 29 0.01 -5.04 6.64
C CYS A 29 0.33 -4.35 5.30
N LEU A 30 -0.20 -3.14 5.13
CA LEU A 30 0.15 -2.20 4.07
C LEU A 30 1.24 -1.26 4.59
N LEU A 31 2.30 -1.04 3.82
CA LEU A 31 3.38 -0.09 4.13
C LEU A 31 3.38 1.05 3.12
N THR A 32 3.06 2.26 3.57
CA THR A 32 3.27 3.47 2.78
C THR A 32 4.64 4.06 3.09
N ILE A 33 5.34 4.55 2.06
CA ILE A 33 6.60 5.26 2.22
C ILE A 33 6.37 6.69 1.79
N LYS A 34 6.56 7.64 2.72
CA LYS A 34 6.59 9.07 2.42
C LYS A 34 8.01 9.52 2.12
N PRO A 35 8.38 9.75 0.84
CA PRO A 35 9.72 10.22 0.52
C PRO A 35 9.93 11.65 1.02
N LYS A 36 11.17 11.96 1.44
CA LYS A 36 11.57 13.31 1.84
C LYS A 36 11.54 14.30 0.68
N ARG A 37 11.77 13.81 -0.54
CA ARG A 37 11.76 14.58 -1.79
C ARG A 37 10.43 14.41 -2.51
N LEU A 38 9.83 15.53 -2.92
CA LEU A 38 8.55 15.52 -3.66
C LEU A 38 8.71 15.06 -5.11
N ASP A 39 9.89 15.28 -5.69
CA ASP A 39 10.30 14.84 -7.03
C ASP A 39 10.93 13.44 -7.03
N SER A 40 10.50 12.59 -6.09
CA SER A 40 10.99 11.23 -5.95
C SER A 40 10.73 10.42 -7.23
N TRP A 41 11.80 9.83 -7.78
CA TRP A 41 11.72 8.93 -8.94
C TRP A 41 11.30 7.51 -8.55
N MET A 42 11.53 7.13 -7.28
CA MET A 42 11.34 5.74 -6.81
C MET A 42 10.00 5.53 -6.10
N PHE A 43 9.63 6.45 -5.20
CA PHE A 43 8.39 6.37 -4.43
C PHE A 43 7.36 7.39 -4.90
N HIS A 44 6.11 6.96 -4.92
CA HIS A 44 4.95 7.81 -5.16
C HIS A 44 4.81 8.89 -4.08
N THR A 45 4.37 10.09 -4.44
CA THR A 45 4.27 11.24 -3.52
C THR A 45 2.86 11.83 -3.44
N VAL A 46 2.04 11.62 -4.46
CA VAL A 46 0.71 12.22 -4.60
C VAL A 46 -0.28 11.46 -3.73
N CYS A 47 -1.19 12.18 -3.06
CA CYS A 47 -2.31 11.61 -2.30
C CYS A 47 -1.95 10.55 -1.23
N LEU A 48 -0.68 10.47 -0.77
CA LEU A 48 -0.29 9.50 0.24
C LEU A 48 -1.12 9.62 1.52
N SER A 49 -1.55 10.83 1.90
CA SER A 49 -2.41 11.06 3.07
C SER A 49 -3.75 10.34 3.03
N ILE A 50 -4.16 9.78 1.89
CA ILE A 50 -5.41 9.03 1.71
C ILE A 50 -5.19 7.52 1.96
N THR A 51 -3.95 7.02 1.95
CA THR A 51 -3.67 5.59 2.15
C THR A 51 -4.20 5.01 3.46
N PRO A 52 -4.26 5.76 4.59
CA PRO A 52 -4.90 5.26 5.81
C PRO A 52 -6.38 4.95 5.64
N LEU A 53 -7.13 5.79 4.91
CA LEU A 53 -8.55 5.56 4.65
C LEU A 53 -8.78 4.34 3.74
N GLN A 54 -7.89 4.14 2.77
CA GLN A 54 -7.93 2.95 1.91
C GLN A 54 -7.65 1.68 2.72
N ALA A 55 -6.65 1.71 3.60
CA ALA A 55 -6.33 0.59 4.47
C ALA A 55 -7.49 0.24 5.44
N GLU A 56 -8.15 1.26 6.00
CA GLU A 56 -9.35 1.11 6.82
C GLU A 56 -10.48 0.44 6.01
N ALA A 57 -10.75 0.90 4.79
CA ALA A 57 -11.76 0.31 3.92
C ALA A 57 -11.45 -1.16 3.57
N MET A 58 -10.17 -1.49 3.39
CA MET A 58 -9.70 -2.85 3.13
C MET A 58 -9.65 -3.73 4.39
N ARG A 59 -9.76 -3.12 5.59
CA ARG A 59 -9.58 -3.77 6.90
C ARG A 59 -8.23 -4.48 7.03
N ILE A 60 -7.18 -3.88 6.47
CA ILE A 60 -5.80 -4.37 6.56
C ILE A 60 -5.00 -3.39 7.43
N PRO A 61 -4.19 -3.86 8.39
CA PRO A 61 -3.29 -2.99 9.15
C PRO A 61 -2.43 -2.12 8.25
N HIS A 62 -2.08 -0.92 8.71
CA HIS A 62 -1.34 0.05 7.91
C HIS A 62 -0.22 0.68 8.71
N LEU A 63 0.97 0.71 8.12
CA LEU A 63 2.11 1.48 8.58
C LEU A 63 2.35 2.60 7.57
N PHE A 64 2.22 3.84 8.04
CA PHE A 64 2.39 5.05 7.23
C PHE A 64 3.77 5.69 7.44
#